data_AF-A0A3M2WQE7-F1
#
_entry.id   AF-A0A3M2WQE7-F1
#
_cell.length_a   1.000
_cell.length_b   1.000
_cell.length_c   1.000
_cell.angle_alpha   90.00
_cell.angle_beta   90.00
_cell.angle_gamma   90.00
#
_symmetry.space_group_name_H-M   'P 1'
#
loop_
_entity.id
_entity.type
_entity.pdbx_description
1 polymer ?
#
loop_
_entity_poly.entity_id
_entity_poly.type
_entity_poly.pdbx_seq_one_letter_code
_entity_poly.pdbx_strand_id
1 'polypeptide(L)'
;QFEVSKQFWAFLARKGTFGSAKSFINPVPHLSFVQGENGISFLKTRFEAMSKHHAFSSMEYTEDKATLAEWMPLMMSGRAADEKIAATRMLNGTDVNFGALTNQLLNHLSSAPDTQIKYRSRVTGLTRKGAGWTVMVKDVNGGGTREIDAKFVFLGAGGAALPLLQMSGIEESKGFGGFPVSGQWLRCDNPEVVKHHQAKVYSQAAVGSPPMSVPHLDTRVVDGNKSLLFGPYAGFTTKFLKHGSFLDLPLSVRVANIKPMLAVARDNMDLTKYLVSEVMQSMEQRLESLRRFYPEAKAEDWRLEVAGQRVQIIKKDAKKGGVLQFGTELVSAQDGSLAALLG
;
A
#
# COMPACT_ATOMS: atom_id res chain seq x y z
N GLN A 1 -2.96 15.31 3.71
CA GLN A 1 -3.05 14.11 4.57
C GLN A 1 -1.69 13.71 5.14
N PHE A 2 -0.67 13.41 4.32
CA PHE A 2 0.66 13.01 4.84
C PHE A 2 1.32 14.04 5.77
N GLU A 3 1.21 15.34 5.46
CA GLU A 3 1.68 16.42 6.36
C GLU A 3 1.01 16.39 7.74
N VAL A 4 -0.28 16.03 7.80
CA VAL A 4 -1.02 15.88 9.07
C VAL A 4 -0.46 14.69 9.87
N SER A 5 -0.13 13.58 9.20
CA SER A 5 0.55 12.45 9.84
C SER A 5 1.91 12.87 10.43
N LYS A 6 2.71 13.65 9.69
CA LYS A 6 3.98 14.19 10.20
C LYS A 6 3.78 15.12 11.39
N GLN A 7 2.77 15.99 11.37
CA GLN A 7 2.41 16.84 12.51
C GLN A 7 2.04 16.02 13.75
N PHE A 8 1.23 14.97 13.57
CA PHE A 8 0.88 14.07 14.67
C PHE A 8 2.10 13.34 15.24
N TRP A 9 2.96 12.78 14.40
CA TRP A 9 4.18 12.12 14.87
C TRP A 9 5.16 13.10 15.55
N ALA A 10 5.28 14.32 15.03
CA ALA A 10 6.08 15.37 15.67
C ALA A 10 5.52 15.77 17.04
N PHE A 11 4.20 15.84 17.19
CA PHE A 11 3.55 16.08 18.48
C PHE A 11 3.85 14.94 19.46
N LEU A 12 3.68 13.68 19.05
CA LEU A 12 3.97 12.52 19.90
C LEU A 12 5.44 12.49 20.34
N ALA A 13 6.37 12.71 19.42
CA ALA A 13 7.80 12.75 19.72
C ALA A 13 8.14 13.85 20.75
N ARG A 14 7.52 15.04 20.66
CA ARG A 14 7.73 16.13 21.64
C ARG A 14 7.15 15.83 23.03
N LYS A 15 6.11 15.00 23.12
CA LYS A 15 5.53 14.58 24.41
C LYS A 15 6.42 13.60 25.17
N GLY A 16 7.48 13.07 24.56
CA GLY A 16 8.53 12.29 25.22
C GLY A 16 8.21 10.80 25.47
N THR A 17 6.94 10.38 25.28
CA THR A 17 6.49 8.99 25.43
C THR A 17 6.60 8.17 24.14
N PHE A 18 6.97 8.83 23.04
CA PHE A 18 7.07 8.25 21.71
C PHE A 18 8.53 8.35 21.27
N GLY A 19 9.11 7.22 20.84
CA GLY A 19 10.53 7.12 20.51
C GLY A 19 10.98 8.09 19.40
N SER A 20 12.26 8.02 19.04
CA SER A 20 12.81 8.90 18.00
C SER A 20 12.17 8.64 16.64
N ALA A 21 11.70 9.70 15.97
CA ALA A 21 11.18 9.61 14.61
C ALA A 21 12.22 9.08 13.59
N LYS A 22 13.52 9.20 13.89
CA LYS A 22 14.61 8.67 13.06
C LYS A 22 14.60 7.15 12.93
N SER A 23 13.92 6.43 13.83
CA SER A 23 13.82 4.97 13.72
C SER A 23 12.82 4.51 12.66
N PHE A 24 11.93 5.40 12.20
CA PHE A 24 10.89 5.04 11.24
C PHE A 24 10.70 6.02 10.09
N ILE A 25 11.26 7.23 10.14
CA ILE A 25 11.30 8.18 9.02
C ILE A 25 12.74 8.34 8.55
N ASN A 26 12.97 8.04 7.28
CA ASN A 26 14.26 8.20 6.62
C ASN A 26 14.11 9.23 5.50
N PRO A 27 14.89 10.31 5.48
CA PRO A 27 14.91 11.24 4.35
C PRO A 27 15.39 10.52 3.09
N VAL A 28 14.55 10.50 2.06
CA VAL A 28 14.86 9.91 0.76
C VAL A 28 14.27 10.81 -0.31
N PRO A 29 15.09 11.43 -1.18
CA PRO A 29 14.59 12.23 -2.28
C PRO A 29 13.56 11.48 -3.14
N HIS A 30 12.49 12.18 -3.52
CA HIS A 30 11.48 11.65 -4.44
C HIS A 30 11.67 12.30 -5.80
N LEU A 31 11.72 11.46 -6.84
CA LEU A 31 11.90 11.90 -8.22
C LEU A 31 10.74 11.39 -9.08
N SER A 32 10.33 12.21 -10.04
CA SER A 32 9.52 11.74 -11.16
C SER A 32 10.38 11.72 -12.41
N PHE A 33 10.41 10.60 -13.12
CA PHE A 33 11.22 10.35 -14.31
C PHE A 33 10.32 10.09 -15.52
N VAL A 34 10.70 10.65 -16.67
CA VAL A 34 9.97 10.49 -17.93
C VAL A 34 10.94 10.30 -19.08
N GLN A 35 10.45 9.65 -20.13
CA GLN A 35 11.17 9.39 -21.37
C GLN A 35 10.36 9.92 -22.55
N GLY A 36 11.06 10.31 -23.62
CA GLY A 36 10.47 10.83 -24.85
C GLY A 36 9.87 12.23 -24.72
N GLU A 37 9.66 12.88 -25.86
CA GLU A 37 9.24 14.30 -25.90
C GLU A 37 7.90 14.55 -25.19
N ASN A 38 6.94 13.64 -25.35
CA ASN A 38 5.64 13.75 -24.69
C ASN A 38 5.76 13.69 -23.15
N GLY A 39 6.61 12.78 -22.66
CA GLY A 39 6.88 12.65 -21.22
C GLY A 39 7.54 13.90 -20.67
N ILE A 40 8.54 14.42 -21.37
CA ILE A 40 9.26 15.66 -21.01
C ILE A 40 8.30 16.85 -20.95
N SER A 41 7.49 17.04 -22.00
CA SER A 41 6.48 18.11 -22.08
C SER A 41 5.47 18.03 -20.94
N PHE A 42 4.97 16.81 -20.66
CA PHE A 42 4.08 16.55 -19.53
C PHE A 42 4.73 16.92 -18.19
N LEU A 43 5.95 16.43 -17.94
CA LEU A 43 6.64 16.64 -16.68
C LEU A 43 7.00 18.11 -16.47
N LYS A 44 7.39 18.82 -17.53
CA LYS A 44 7.68 20.26 -17.50
C LYS A 44 6.43 21.08 -17.16
N THR A 45 5.31 20.80 -17.83
CA THR A 45 4.02 21.44 -17.52
C THR A 45 3.61 21.18 -16.07
N ARG A 46 3.77 19.94 -15.59
CA ARG A 46 3.49 19.57 -14.20
C ARG A 46 4.40 20.31 -13.23
N PHE A 47 5.70 20.40 -13.53
CA PHE A 47 6.67 21.13 -12.72
C PHE A 47 6.31 22.61 -12.58
N GLU A 48 6.03 23.29 -13.69
CA GLU A 48 5.65 24.71 -13.70
C GLU A 48 4.35 24.98 -12.93
N ALA A 49 3.38 24.05 -13.00
CA ALA A 49 2.15 24.16 -12.24
C ALA A 49 2.36 23.91 -10.74
N MET A 50 3.09 22.84 -10.38
CA MET A 50 3.26 22.43 -8.98
C MET A 50 4.17 23.35 -8.20
N SER A 51 5.26 23.83 -8.79
CA SER A 51 6.27 24.64 -8.10
C SER A 51 5.73 25.99 -7.60
N LYS A 52 4.58 26.43 -8.12
CA LYS A 52 3.85 27.62 -7.63
C LYS A 52 3.23 27.40 -6.24
N HIS A 53 3.01 26.15 -5.84
CA HIS A 53 2.46 25.81 -4.54
C HIS A 53 3.58 25.62 -3.52
N HIS A 54 3.45 26.21 -2.33
CA HIS A 54 4.49 26.21 -1.29
C HIS A 54 5.05 24.81 -0.96
N ALA A 55 4.20 23.78 -0.95
CA ALA A 55 4.60 22.39 -0.70
C ALA A 55 5.61 21.81 -1.73
N PHE A 56 5.69 22.39 -2.93
CA PHE A 56 6.56 21.96 -4.02
C PHE A 56 7.50 23.08 -4.50
N SER A 57 7.60 24.18 -3.74
CA SER A 57 8.42 25.34 -4.12
C SER A 57 9.92 25.03 -4.24
N SER A 58 10.39 23.98 -3.57
CA SER A 58 11.76 23.48 -3.66
C SER A 58 11.94 22.37 -4.70
N MET A 59 10.96 22.16 -5.59
CA MET A 59 11.08 21.17 -6.64
C MET A 59 12.14 21.62 -7.65
N GLU A 60 12.96 20.69 -8.09
CA GLU A 60 13.95 20.91 -9.14
C GLU A 60 13.51 20.16 -10.40
N TYR A 61 13.83 20.69 -11.58
CA TYR A 61 13.60 20.05 -12.88
C TYR A 61 14.89 20.07 -13.68
N THR A 62 15.19 18.96 -14.37
CA THR A 62 16.34 18.91 -15.27
C THR A 62 16.12 17.94 -16.44
N GLU A 63 16.67 18.32 -17.59
CA GLU A 63 16.86 17.47 -18.77
C GLU A 63 18.37 17.16 -18.97
N ASP A 64 19.24 17.75 -18.15
CA ASP A 64 20.70 17.62 -18.26
C ASP A 64 21.18 16.26 -17.73
N LYS A 65 21.90 15.52 -18.58
CA LYS A 65 22.32 14.15 -18.29
C LYS A 65 23.34 14.06 -17.16
N ALA A 66 24.20 15.06 -17.00
CA ALA A 66 25.16 15.08 -15.89
C ALA A 66 24.43 15.22 -14.55
N THR A 67 23.48 16.16 -14.48
CA THR A 67 22.61 16.34 -13.31
C THR A 67 21.79 15.08 -13.01
N LEU A 68 21.21 14.44 -14.03
CA LEU A 68 20.48 13.19 -13.85
C LEU A 68 21.38 12.05 -13.35
N ALA A 69 22.64 11.99 -13.79
CA ALA A 69 23.61 11.00 -13.33
C ALA A 69 24.00 11.21 -11.86
N GLU A 70 24.03 12.45 -11.38
CA GLU A 70 24.19 12.73 -9.94
C GLU A 70 22.95 12.29 -9.14
N TRP A 71 21.76 12.49 -9.69
CA TRP A 71 20.49 12.25 -8.98
C TRP A 71 20.11 10.77 -8.90
N MET A 72 20.37 10.00 -9.96
CA MET A 72 19.95 8.61 -10.11
C MET A 72 20.98 7.80 -10.94
N PRO A 73 22.22 7.62 -10.45
CA PRO A 73 23.31 7.09 -11.26
C PRO A 73 23.05 5.68 -11.80
N LEU A 74 22.40 4.80 -11.03
CA LEU A 74 21.98 3.48 -11.52
C LEU A 74 21.08 3.59 -12.75
N MET A 75 20.22 4.61 -12.81
CA MET A 75 19.30 4.76 -13.93
C MET A 75 19.92 5.39 -15.17
N MET A 76 21.12 5.95 -15.04
CA MET A 76 21.83 6.65 -16.11
C MET A 76 22.96 5.83 -16.72
N SER A 77 23.59 4.94 -15.94
CA SER A 77 24.63 4.04 -16.45
C SER A 77 24.07 3.11 -17.54
N GLY A 78 24.81 2.94 -18.63
CA GLY A 78 24.42 2.12 -19.78
C GLY A 78 23.32 2.73 -20.68
N ARG A 79 22.86 3.96 -20.40
CA ARG A 79 21.80 4.62 -21.17
C ARG A 79 22.35 5.31 -22.43
N ALA A 80 21.57 5.34 -23.51
CA ALA A 80 21.99 5.94 -24.77
C ALA A 80 22.17 7.47 -24.69
N ALA A 81 23.20 7.97 -25.38
CA ALA A 81 23.59 9.38 -25.35
C ALA A 81 22.58 10.33 -26.00
N ASP A 82 21.72 9.84 -26.89
CA ASP A 82 20.66 10.57 -27.58
C ASP A 82 19.27 10.39 -26.95
N GLU A 83 19.11 9.48 -25.99
CA GLU A 83 17.83 9.23 -25.33
C GLU A 83 17.31 10.51 -24.65
N LYS A 84 16.05 10.86 -24.96
CA LYS A 84 15.35 12.02 -24.41
C LYS A 84 14.71 11.65 -23.09
N ILE A 85 15.18 12.25 -22.01
CA ILE A 85 14.72 11.99 -20.65
C ILE A 85 14.70 13.27 -19.83
N ALA A 86 13.84 13.30 -18.80
CA ALA A 86 13.81 14.38 -17.83
C ALA A 86 13.44 13.84 -16.45
N ALA A 87 13.80 14.59 -15.42
CA ALA A 87 13.33 14.32 -14.07
C ALA A 87 12.97 15.58 -13.31
N THR A 88 12.08 15.41 -12.33
CA THR A 88 11.92 16.35 -11.22
C THR A 88 12.47 15.73 -9.95
N ARG A 89 12.91 16.54 -8.99
CA ARG A 89 13.40 16.09 -7.69
C ARG A 89 12.82 16.92 -6.55
N MET A 90 12.43 16.25 -5.48
CA MET A 90 12.09 16.83 -4.18
C MET A 90 12.99 16.20 -3.11
N LEU A 91 13.85 17.00 -2.49
CA LEU A 91 14.79 16.52 -1.46
C LEU A 91 14.10 16.15 -0.14
N ASN A 92 12.95 16.74 0.16
CA ASN A 92 12.20 16.53 1.41
C ASN A 92 11.30 15.26 1.39
N GLY A 93 11.53 14.36 0.43
CA GLY A 93 10.87 13.05 0.38
C GLY A 93 11.24 12.17 1.58
N THR A 94 10.44 11.14 1.83
CA THR A 94 10.59 10.28 3.01
C THR A 94 10.25 8.84 2.70
N ASP A 95 11.11 7.93 3.16
CA ASP A 95 10.78 6.52 3.34
C ASP A 95 10.31 6.28 4.78
N VAL A 96 9.21 5.55 4.94
CA VAL A 96 8.60 5.29 6.24
C VAL A 96 8.60 3.79 6.54
N ASN A 97 9.29 3.40 7.61
CA ASN A 97 9.20 2.06 8.17
C ASN A 97 7.93 1.94 9.03
N PHE A 98 6.82 1.59 8.38
CA PHE A 98 5.52 1.44 9.04
C PHE A 98 5.52 0.35 10.12
N GLY A 99 6.40 -0.64 10.05
CA GLY A 99 6.55 -1.67 11.08
C GLY A 99 7.10 -1.08 12.38
N ALA A 100 8.21 -0.34 12.30
CA ALA A 100 8.78 0.38 13.43
C ALA A 100 7.81 1.42 14.01
N LEU A 101 7.14 2.19 13.15
CA LEU A 101 6.11 3.14 13.56
C LEU A 101 4.96 2.45 14.31
N THR A 102 4.45 1.32 13.79
CA THR A 102 3.36 0.57 14.43
C THR A 102 3.78 0.06 15.82
N ASN A 103 4.99 -0.50 15.95
CA ASN A 103 5.50 -0.96 17.23
C ASN A 103 5.62 0.20 18.24
N GLN A 104 6.08 1.38 17.81
CA GLN A 104 6.13 2.55 18.69
C GLN A 104 4.74 3.05 19.10
N LEU A 105 3.78 3.07 18.19
CA LEU A 105 2.39 3.44 18.49
C LEU A 105 1.76 2.45 19.49
N LEU A 106 1.98 1.15 19.31
CA LEU A 106 1.49 0.12 20.24
C LEU A 106 2.17 0.23 21.61
N ASN A 107 3.49 0.46 21.66
CA ASN A 107 4.20 0.67 22.92
C ASN A 107 3.67 1.91 23.66
N HIS A 108 3.47 3.02 22.93
CA HIS A 108 2.87 4.22 23.49
C HIS A 108 1.47 3.94 24.06
N LEU A 109 0.60 3.28 23.29
CA LEU A 109 -0.74 2.89 23.75
C LEU A 109 -0.68 1.97 24.98
N SER A 110 0.25 1.01 25.03
CA SER A 110 0.40 0.10 26.17
C SER A 110 0.83 0.78 27.47
N SER A 111 1.42 1.97 27.38
CA SER A 111 1.82 2.76 28.56
C SER A 111 0.66 3.53 29.19
N ALA A 112 -0.49 3.64 28.50
CA ALA A 112 -1.67 4.30 29.03
C ALA A 112 -2.40 3.38 30.04
N PRO A 113 -2.87 3.92 31.19
CA PRO A 113 -3.41 3.12 32.29
C PRO A 113 -4.65 2.29 31.91
N ASP A 114 -5.48 2.81 31.00
CA ASP A 114 -6.76 2.18 30.61
C ASP A 114 -6.70 1.43 29.27
N THR A 115 -5.49 1.06 28.81
CA THR A 115 -5.31 0.38 27.52
C THR A 115 -4.74 -1.02 27.71
N GLN A 116 -5.38 -2.01 27.08
CA GLN A 116 -4.87 -3.38 27.02
C GLN A 116 -4.63 -3.80 25.58
N ILE A 117 -3.41 -4.26 25.30
CA ILE A 117 -3.06 -4.87 24.03
C ILE A 117 -2.94 -6.37 24.23
N LYS A 118 -3.70 -7.15 23.46
CA LYS A 118 -3.69 -8.61 23.52
C LYS A 118 -3.28 -9.17 22.16
N TYR A 119 -2.11 -9.78 22.13
CA TYR A 119 -1.62 -10.52 20.96
C TYR A 119 -2.14 -11.96 20.97
N ARG A 120 -1.91 -12.69 19.87
CA ARG A 120 -2.30 -14.11 19.73
C ARG A 120 -3.79 -14.37 20.01
N SER A 121 -4.60 -13.32 19.83
CA SER A 121 -6.03 -13.28 20.11
C SER A 121 -6.74 -13.07 18.79
N ARG A 122 -7.36 -14.13 18.25
CA ARG A 122 -8.10 -14.07 16.99
C ARG A 122 -9.57 -13.83 17.29
N VAL A 123 -10.13 -12.73 16.78
CA VAL A 123 -11.58 -12.54 16.79
C VAL A 123 -12.21 -13.53 15.81
N THR A 124 -13.12 -14.37 16.28
CA THR A 124 -13.79 -15.41 15.50
C THR A 124 -15.29 -15.20 15.36
N GLY A 125 -15.84 -14.22 16.07
CA GLY A 125 -17.25 -13.88 15.96
C GLY A 125 -17.58 -12.59 16.67
N LEU A 126 -18.72 -12.03 16.27
CA LEU A 126 -19.19 -10.74 16.74
C LEU A 126 -20.72 -10.79 16.74
N THR A 127 -21.33 -10.61 17.91
CA THR A 127 -22.78 -10.76 18.08
C THR A 127 -23.33 -9.59 18.86
N ARG A 128 -24.52 -9.12 18.49
CA ARG A 128 -25.19 -8.03 19.19
C ARG A 128 -25.57 -8.44 20.60
N LYS A 129 -25.31 -7.58 21.60
CA LYS A 129 -25.75 -7.76 22.99
C LYS A 129 -26.32 -6.46 23.55
N GLY A 130 -27.65 -6.35 23.56
CA GLY A 130 -28.33 -5.10 23.88
C GLY A 130 -27.86 -3.96 22.97
N ALA A 131 -27.46 -2.83 23.57
CA ALA A 131 -26.90 -1.69 22.84
C ALA A 131 -25.44 -1.90 22.38
N GLY A 132 -24.76 -2.95 22.84
CA GLY A 132 -23.36 -3.22 22.54
C GLY A 132 -23.16 -4.53 21.76
N TRP A 133 -22.00 -5.13 21.98
CA TRP A 133 -21.48 -6.27 21.25
C TRP A 133 -20.79 -7.27 22.18
N THR A 134 -20.90 -8.55 21.87
CA THR A 134 -20.04 -9.60 22.41
C THR A 134 -19.07 -10.03 21.32
N VAL A 135 -17.77 -9.94 21.62
CA VAL A 135 -16.66 -10.32 20.75
C VAL A 135 -16.15 -11.69 21.19
N MET A 136 -16.27 -12.69 20.32
CA MET A 136 -15.70 -14.02 20.55
C MET A 136 -14.24 -14.03 20.12
N VAL A 137 -13.36 -14.39 21.04
CA VAL A 137 -11.91 -14.41 20.85
C VAL A 137 -11.36 -15.81 21.11
N LYS A 138 -10.58 -16.32 20.16
CA LYS A 138 -9.82 -17.56 20.28
C LYS A 138 -8.34 -17.27 20.50
N ASP A 139 -7.75 -17.90 21.52
CA ASP A 139 -6.30 -17.93 21.69
C ASP A 139 -5.67 -18.81 20.61
N VAL A 140 -4.72 -18.24 19.86
CA VAL A 140 -4.10 -18.91 18.71
C VAL A 140 -3.14 -20.03 19.15
N ASN A 141 -2.57 -19.95 20.36
CA ASN A 141 -1.62 -20.93 20.86
C ASN A 141 -2.30 -22.02 21.69
N GLY A 142 -3.15 -21.63 22.64
CA GLY A 142 -3.80 -22.54 23.59
C GLY A 142 -5.15 -23.07 23.12
N GLY A 143 -5.73 -22.49 22.06
CA GLY A 143 -7.01 -22.91 21.48
C GLY A 143 -8.25 -22.53 22.28
N GLY A 144 -8.09 -22.07 23.53
CA GLY A 144 -9.17 -21.61 24.40
C GLY A 144 -9.94 -20.44 23.80
N THR A 145 -11.22 -20.33 24.18
CA THR A 145 -12.11 -19.25 23.75
C THR A 145 -12.54 -18.39 24.94
N ARG A 146 -12.82 -17.12 24.67
CA ARG A 146 -13.42 -16.19 25.63
C ARG A 146 -14.29 -15.18 24.92
N GLU A 147 -15.18 -14.57 25.70
CA GLU A 147 -16.05 -13.50 25.25
C GLU A 147 -15.64 -12.18 25.89
N ILE A 148 -15.75 -11.09 25.13
CA ILE A 148 -15.51 -9.73 25.59
C ILE A 148 -16.72 -8.89 25.22
N ASP A 149 -17.38 -8.31 26.22
CA ASP A 149 -18.46 -7.35 25.98
C ASP A 149 -17.89 -5.95 25.74
N ALA A 150 -18.39 -5.27 24.70
CA ALA A 150 -17.97 -3.94 24.32
C ALA A 150 -19.17 -3.07 23.95
N LYS A 151 -19.17 -1.81 24.39
CA LYS A 151 -20.17 -0.82 23.97
C LYS A 151 -19.95 -0.36 22.53
N PHE A 152 -18.69 -0.31 22.10
CA PHE A 152 -18.26 0.10 20.77
C PHE A 152 -17.19 -0.86 20.23
N VAL A 153 -17.27 -1.19 18.94
CA VAL A 153 -16.27 -2.02 18.24
C VAL A 153 -15.75 -1.32 16.99
N PHE A 154 -14.43 -1.15 16.90
CA PHE A 154 -13.76 -0.67 15.70
C PHE A 154 -13.01 -1.81 15.00
N LEU A 155 -13.40 -2.15 13.77
CA LEU A 155 -12.78 -3.18 12.95
C LEU A 155 -11.67 -2.57 12.08
N GLY A 156 -10.48 -2.42 12.66
CA GLY A 156 -9.23 -2.04 11.97
C GLY A 156 -8.38 -3.24 11.57
N ALA A 157 -9.00 -4.28 11.00
CA ALA A 157 -8.38 -5.61 10.84
C ALA A 157 -7.77 -5.87 9.43
N GLY A 158 -7.45 -4.81 8.67
CA GLY A 158 -7.03 -4.93 7.27
C GLY A 158 -8.03 -5.74 6.46
N GLY A 159 -7.57 -6.69 5.64
CA GLY A 159 -8.46 -7.53 4.85
C GLY A 159 -9.46 -8.37 5.66
N ALA A 160 -9.18 -8.68 6.93
CA ALA A 160 -10.13 -9.39 7.80
C ALA A 160 -11.29 -8.51 8.29
N ALA A 161 -11.26 -7.20 8.06
CA ALA A 161 -12.36 -6.31 8.44
C ALA A 161 -13.66 -6.68 7.71
N LEU A 162 -13.60 -7.10 6.44
CA LEU A 162 -14.78 -7.47 5.67
C LEU A 162 -15.49 -8.72 6.25
N PRO A 163 -14.82 -9.87 6.47
CA PRO A 163 -15.45 -11.01 7.13
C PRO A 163 -16.03 -10.68 8.51
N LEU A 164 -15.32 -9.90 9.33
CA LEU A 164 -15.80 -9.49 10.66
C LEU A 164 -17.03 -8.57 10.57
N LEU A 165 -17.05 -7.65 9.61
CA LEU A 165 -18.21 -6.81 9.32
C LEU A 165 -19.40 -7.67 8.86
N GLN A 166 -19.18 -8.66 8.00
CA GLN A 166 -20.22 -9.60 7.58
C GLN A 166 -20.76 -10.44 8.77
N MET A 167 -19.89 -10.84 9.70
CA MET A 167 -20.29 -11.56 10.91
C MET A 167 -21.14 -10.71 11.84
N SER A 168 -20.93 -9.38 11.86
CA SER A 168 -21.72 -8.46 12.70
C SER A 168 -23.22 -8.47 12.38
N GLY A 169 -23.59 -8.82 11.14
CA GLY A 169 -24.97 -8.87 10.69
C GLY A 169 -25.68 -7.52 10.54
N ILE A 170 -24.99 -6.39 10.69
CA ILE A 170 -25.62 -5.06 10.51
C ILE A 170 -26.10 -4.86 9.07
N GLU A 171 -27.16 -4.09 8.89
CA GLU A 171 -27.75 -3.84 7.57
C GLU A 171 -26.76 -3.16 6.61
N GLU A 172 -25.91 -2.28 7.12
CA GLU A 172 -24.90 -1.53 6.37
C GLU A 172 -23.78 -2.43 5.84
N SER A 173 -23.62 -3.65 6.38
CA SER A 173 -22.68 -4.65 5.85
C SER A 173 -23.16 -5.28 4.53
N LYS A 174 -24.47 -5.23 4.26
CA LYS A 174 -25.07 -5.94 3.12
C LYS A 174 -24.66 -5.32 1.80
N GLY A 175 -24.26 -6.17 0.86
CA GLY A 175 -23.81 -5.74 -0.47
C GLY A 175 -22.33 -5.40 -0.55
N PHE A 176 -21.58 -5.52 0.55
CA PHE A 176 -20.12 -5.45 0.52
C PHE A 176 -19.51 -6.81 0.19
N GLY A 177 -18.66 -6.82 -0.83
CA GLY A 177 -17.78 -7.91 -1.21
C GLY A 177 -16.34 -7.42 -1.24
N GLY A 178 -15.42 -8.34 -1.52
CA GLY A 178 -14.00 -8.02 -1.63
C GLY A 178 -13.32 -8.93 -2.62
N PHE A 179 -12.30 -8.42 -3.28
CA PHE A 179 -11.38 -9.21 -4.08
C PHE A 179 -9.95 -8.95 -3.58
N PRO A 180 -9.23 -10.00 -3.14
CA PRO A 180 -7.87 -9.84 -2.65
C PRO A 180 -6.89 -9.63 -3.80
N VAL A 181 -6.00 -8.65 -3.63
CA VAL A 181 -4.89 -8.37 -4.54
C VAL A 181 -3.60 -8.48 -3.73
N SER A 182 -2.65 -9.27 -4.24
CA SER A 182 -1.30 -9.32 -3.68
C SER A 182 -0.41 -8.39 -4.48
N GLY A 183 0.50 -7.68 -3.80
CA GLY A 183 1.61 -7.00 -4.47
C GLY A 183 2.87 -7.88 -4.48
N GLN A 184 3.74 -7.67 -5.45
CA GLN A 184 5.09 -8.24 -5.49
C GLN A 184 6.09 -7.16 -5.92
N TRP A 185 7.34 -7.33 -5.50
CA TRP A 185 8.45 -6.44 -5.84
C TRP A 185 9.65 -7.26 -6.25
N LEU A 186 10.42 -6.78 -7.23
CA LEU A 186 11.80 -7.18 -7.35
C LEU A 186 12.60 -6.49 -6.24
N ARG A 187 13.32 -7.27 -5.44
CA ARG A 187 14.14 -6.79 -4.34
C ARG A 187 15.61 -7.07 -4.61
N CYS A 188 16.44 -6.04 -4.45
CA CYS A 188 17.90 -6.14 -4.45
C CYS A 188 18.44 -5.72 -3.08
N ASP A 189 19.27 -6.58 -2.50
CA ASP A 189 20.01 -6.31 -1.26
C ASP A 189 21.54 -6.31 -1.48
N ASN A 190 22.00 -6.39 -2.74
CA ASN A 190 23.44 -6.34 -3.03
C ASN A 190 24.00 -4.95 -2.62
N PRO A 191 24.88 -4.86 -1.62
CA PRO A 191 25.39 -3.57 -1.13
C PRO A 191 26.13 -2.77 -2.21
N GLU A 192 26.76 -3.46 -3.16
CA GLU A 192 27.49 -2.82 -4.27
C GLU A 192 26.54 -2.13 -5.23
N VAL A 193 25.31 -2.60 -5.39
CA VAL A 193 24.27 -1.95 -6.21
C VAL A 193 23.53 -0.89 -5.37
N VAL A 194 23.10 -1.27 -4.17
CA VAL A 194 22.27 -0.43 -3.28
C VAL A 194 22.95 0.91 -2.95
N LYS A 195 24.29 0.93 -2.76
CA LYS A 195 25.03 2.16 -2.42
C LYS A 195 24.94 3.25 -3.49
N HIS A 196 24.65 2.89 -4.73
CA HIS A 196 24.52 3.82 -5.85
C HIS A 196 23.11 4.39 -6.00
N HIS A 197 22.12 4.04 -5.17
CA HIS A 197 20.77 4.58 -5.31
C HIS A 197 20.18 5.04 -3.98
N GLN A 198 19.99 6.35 -3.86
CA GLN A 198 19.43 7.02 -2.69
C GLN A 198 18.23 7.89 -3.10
N ALA A 199 17.22 7.25 -3.68
CA ALA A 199 16.05 7.94 -4.22
C ALA A 199 14.84 7.00 -4.31
N LYS A 200 13.65 7.59 -4.38
CA LYS A 200 12.46 6.92 -4.92
C LYS A 200 12.15 7.53 -6.27
N VAL A 201 12.27 6.75 -7.34
CA VAL A 201 12.13 7.26 -8.70
C VAL A 201 10.90 6.65 -9.35
N TYR A 202 9.87 7.48 -9.55
CA TYR A 202 8.59 7.10 -10.12
C TYR A 202 8.57 7.41 -11.62
N SER A 203 8.17 6.47 -12.47
CA SER A 203 7.91 6.79 -13.88
C SER A 203 6.51 7.36 -14.09
N GLN A 204 6.18 7.67 -15.33
CA GLN A 204 4.79 7.82 -15.76
C GLN A 204 4.13 6.45 -15.91
N ALA A 205 2.81 6.39 -15.66
CA ALA A 205 2.00 5.21 -15.93
C ALA A 205 1.99 4.91 -17.44
N ALA A 206 2.08 3.64 -17.83
CA ALA A 206 1.80 3.26 -19.21
C ALA A 206 0.31 3.48 -19.52
N VAL A 207 -0.02 3.83 -20.77
CA VAL A 207 -1.39 4.06 -21.21
C VAL A 207 -2.25 2.83 -20.89
N GLY A 208 -3.38 3.03 -20.21
CA GLY A 208 -4.30 1.97 -19.80
C GLY A 208 -3.94 1.22 -18.51
N SER A 209 -2.80 1.53 -17.88
CA SER A 209 -2.46 0.97 -16.56
C SER A 209 -3.30 1.62 -15.45
N PRO A 210 -3.76 0.87 -14.45
CA PRO A 210 -4.39 1.44 -13.27
C PRO A 210 -3.48 2.49 -12.60
N PRO A 211 -4.02 3.59 -12.04
CA PRO A 211 -3.21 4.65 -11.45
C PRO A 211 -2.25 4.19 -10.32
N MET A 212 -2.51 3.02 -9.74
CA MET A 212 -1.75 2.45 -8.62
C MET A 212 -0.61 1.50 -9.04
N SER A 213 -0.43 1.23 -10.34
CA SER A 213 0.52 0.23 -10.84
C SER A 213 1.69 0.83 -11.61
N VAL A 214 2.04 2.08 -11.30
CA VAL A 214 3.16 2.77 -11.92
C VAL A 214 4.48 2.18 -11.41
N PRO A 215 5.36 1.68 -12.29
CA PRO A 215 6.62 1.13 -11.85
C PRO A 215 7.52 2.22 -11.26
N HIS A 216 8.27 1.86 -10.23
CA HIS A 216 9.21 2.76 -9.59
C HIS A 216 10.37 1.99 -8.96
N LEU A 217 11.53 2.63 -8.90
CA LEU A 217 12.75 2.12 -8.27
C LEU A 217 13.02 2.88 -6.98
N ASP A 218 12.87 2.19 -5.85
CA ASP A 218 12.87 2.79 -4.53
C ASP A 218 14.01 2.28 -3.66
N THR A 219 14.74 3.21 -3.04
CA THR A 219 15.45 2.93 -1.79
C THR A 219 14.44 2.71 -0.66
N ARG A 220 14.59 1.59 0.05
CA ARG A 220 13.88 1.27 1.30
C ARG A 220 14.87 1.16 2.44
N VAL A 221 14.51 1.69 3.59
CA VAL A 221 15.33 1.66 4.81
C VAL A 221 14.53 0.99 5.91
N VAL A 222 14.90 -0.24 6.24
CA VAL A 222 14.24 -1.04 7.29
C VAL A 222 15.31 -1.46 8.29
N ASP A 223 15.10 -1.11 9.56
CA ASP A 223 15.99 -1.44 10.67
C ASP A 223 17.46 -1.06 10.40
N GLY A 224 17.67 0.11 9.77
CA GLY A 224 18.98 0.64 9.40
C GLY A 224 19.58 0.07 8.10
N ASN A 225 19.00 -1.00 7.56
CA ASN A 225 19.48 -1.64 6.34
C ASN A 225 18.78 -1.06 5.10
N LYS A 226 19.56 -0.80 4.05
CA LYS A 226 19.05 -0.32 2.77
C LYS A 226 18.84 -1.48 1.80
N SER A 227 17.75 -1.42 1.03
CA SER A 227 17.47 -2.32 -0.08
C SER A 227 16.82 -1.54 -1.22
N LEU A 228 16.91 -2.04 -2.46
CA LEU A 228 16.17 -1.50 -3.58
C LEU A 228 14.93 -2.35 -3.87
N LEU A 229 13.80 -1.70 -4.10
CA LEU A 229 12.58 -2.33 -4.58
C LEU A 229 12.19 -1.77 -5.94
N PHE A 230 11.84 -2.65 -6.87
CA PHE A 230 11.29 -2.30 -8.17
C PHE A 230 9.94 -3.00 -8.42
N GLY A 231 8.98 -2.27 -8.95
CA GLY A 231 7.59 -2.71 -9.12
C GLY A 231 6.62 -1.54 -8.90
N PRO A 232 5.35 -1.79 -8.51
CA PRO A 232 4.81 -3.07 -8.07
C PRO A 232 4.39 -3.98 -9.24
N TYR A 233 4.42 -5.29 -9.01
CA TYR A 233 3.79 -6.30 -9.87
C TYR A 233 2.56 -6.87 -9.19
N ALA A 234 1.53 -7.22 -9.97
CA ALA A 234 0.36 -7.89 -9.41
C ALA A 234 0.68 -9.38 -9.11
N GLY A 235 0.26 -9.83 -7.93
CA GLY A 235 0.22 -11.24 -7.54
C GLY A 235 -1.21 -11.71 -7.30
N PHE A 236 -1.43 -13.02 -7.38
CA PHE A 236 -2.72 -13.64 -7.10
C PHE A 236 -2.74 -14.33 -5.73
N THR A 237 -3.82 -14.15 -4.99
CA THR A 237 -4.11 -14.90 -3.77
C THR A 237 -5.62 -14.91 -3.54
N THR A 238 -6.13 -15.85 -2.75
CA THR A 238 -7.51 -15.82 -2.23
C THR A 238 -7.56 -15.46 -0.74
N LYS A 239 -6.39 -15.23 -0.13
CA LYS A 239 -6.22 -14.83 1.27
C LYS A 239 -6.52 -13.35 1.45
N PHE A 240 -7.10 -13.00 2.58
CA PHE A 240 -7.34 -11.60 2.95
C PHE A 240 -6.25 -11.05 3.89
N LEU A 241 -5.48 -11.94 4.53
CA LEU A 241 -4.35 -11.59 5.39
C LEU A 241 -3.08 -12.32 4.95
N LYS A 242 -1.89 -11.75 5.22
CA LYS A 242 -0.59 -12.37 4.93
C LYS A 242 -0.51 -13.83 5.41
N HIS A 243 -1.02 -14.09 6.61
CA HIS A 243 -1.14 -15.43 7.22
C HIS A 243 -2.61 -15.89 7.33
N GLY A 244 -3.44 -15.56 6.33
CA GLY A 244 -4.86 -15.92 6.22
C GLY A 244 -5.13 -17.26 5.53
N SER A 245 -6.41 -17.54 5.28
CA SER A 245 -6.87 -18.80 4.68
C SER A 245 -7.13 -18.65 3.20
N PHE A 246 -6.84 -19.70 2.41
CA PHE A 246 -7.24 -19.72 1.00
C PHE A 246 -8.78 -19.78 0.83
N LEU A 247 -9.51 -20.04 1.91
CA LEU A 247 -10.95 -19.99 1.95
C LEU A 247 -11.50 -18.58 2.24
N ASP A 248 -10.65 -17.57 2.50
CA ASP A 248 -11.12 -16.22 2.86
C ASP A 248 -12.04 -15.63 1.77
N LEU A 249 -11.62 -15.63 0.50
CA LEU A 249 -12.46 -15.16 -0.60
C LEU A 249 -13.76 -15.97 -0.77
N PRO A 250 -13.73 -17.32 -0.95
CA PRO A 250 -14.96 -18.12 -1.04
C PRO A 250 -15.93 -17.88 0.14
N LEU A 251 -15.41 -17.85 1.36
CA LEU A 251 -16.21 -17.64 2.57
C LEU A 251 -16.67 -16.19 2.76
N SER A 252 -16.18 -15.24 1.96
CA SER A 252 -16.68 -13.85 1.95
C SER A 252 -17.88 -13.65 1.00
N VAL A 253 -18.16 -14.62 0.13
CA VAL A 253 -19.28 -14.55 -0.81
C VAL A 253 -20.58 -14.80 -0.05
N ARG A 254 -21.57 -13.94 -0.28
CA ARG A 254 -22.88 -13.93 0.36
C ARG A 254 -23.95 -13.65 -0.69
N VAL A 255 -25.18 -14.13 -0.46
CA VAL A 255 -26.33 -13.82 -1.33
C VAL A 255 -26.47 -12.31 -1.57
N ALA A 256 -26.25 -11.51 -0.52
CA ALA A 256 -26.35 -10.06 -0.60
C ALA A 256 -25.25 -9.38 -1.46
N ASN A 257 -24.09 -10.02 -1.70
CA ASN A 257 -22.97 -9.42 -2.43
C ASN A 257 -22.63 -10.10 -3.78
N ILE A 258 -23.23 -11.25 -4.11
CA ILE A 258 -23.03 -11.92 -5.40
C ILE A 258 -23.35 -11.00 -6.59
N LYS A 259 -24.50 -10.31 -6.57
CA LYS A 259 -24.88 -9.40 -7.66
C LYS A 259 -23.87 -8.26 -7.83
N PRO A 260 -23.45 -7.55 -6.76
CA PRO A 260 -22.35 -6.58 -6.85
C PRO A 260 -21.03 -7.16 -7.40
N MET A 261 -20.62 -8.36 -6.95
CA MET A 261 -19.38 -9.00 -7.41
C MET A 261 -19.42 -9.34 -8.89
N LEU A 262 -20.54 -9.88 -9.39
CA LEU A 262 -20.73 -10.19 -10.81
C LEU A 262 -20.77 -8.93 -11.67
N ALA A 263 -21.43 -7.87 -11.19
CA ALA A 263 -21.45 -6.58 -11.89
C ALA A 263 -20.04 -6.01 -12.06
N VAL A 264 -19.23 -6.04 -10.99
CA VAL A 264 -17.83 -5.62 -11.05
C VAL A 264 -17.01 -6.47 -12.01
N ALA A 265 -17.17 -7.80 -11.97
CA ALA A 265 -16.48 -8.70 -12.89
C ALA A 265 -16.80 -8.35 -14.35
N ARG A 266 -18.05 -8.04 -14.68
CA ARG A 266 -18.44 -7.59 -16.03
C ARG A 266 -17.87 -6.22 -16.38
N ASP A 267 -17.95 -5.26 -15.46
CA ASP A 267 -17.69 -3.84 -15.75
C ASP A 267 -16.20 -3.44 -15.65
N ASN A 268 -15.32 -4.33 -15.17
CA ASN A 268 -13.89 -4.05 -14.93
C ASN A 268 -12.97 -5.05 -15.64
N MET A 269 -13.32 -5.40 -16.87
CA MET A 269 -12.56 -6.36 -17.68
C MET A 269 -11.14 -5.87 -18.01
N ASP A 270 -10.94 -4.57 -18.24
CA ASP A 270 -9.60 -4.03 -18.50
C ASP A 270 -8.68 -4.20 -17.29
N LEU A 271 -9.16 -3.87 -16.08
CA LEU A 271 -8.42 -4.10 -14.85
C LEU A 271 -8.14 -5.59 -14.62
N THR A 272 -9.14 -6.45 -14.87
CA THR A 272 -8.98 -7.90 -14.72
C THR A 272 -7.93 -8.44 -15.67
N LYS A 273 -7.98 -8.03 -16.95
CA LYS A 273 -7.01 -8.39 -17.99
C LYS A 273 -5.61 -7.91 -17.60
N TYR A 274 -5.49 -6.68 -17.11
CA TYR A 274 -4.23 -6.14 -16.62
C TYR A 274 -3.67 -6.99 -15.46
N LEU A 275 -4.46 -7.25 -14.41
CA LEU A 275 -4.03 -8.07 -13.28
C LEU A 275 -3.61 -9.48 -13.70
N VAL A 276 -4.36 -10.12 -14.59
CA VAL A 276 -4.01 -11.44 -15.14
C VAL A 276 -2.68 -11.38 -15.89
N SER A 277 -2.48 -10.36 -16.74
CA SER A 277 -1.22 -10.21 -17.48
C SER A 277 -0.01 -10.03 -16.55
N GLU A 278 -0.15 -9.22 -15.49
CA GLU A 278 0.88 -8.99 -14.49
C GLU A 278 1.23 -10.26 -13.70
N VAL A 279 0.21 -11.02 -13.30
CA VAL A 279 0.40 -12.30 -12.59
C VAL A 279 1.11 -13.32 -13.48
N MET A 280 0.81 -13.33 -14.79
CA MET A 280 1.41 -14.23 -15.76
C MET A 280 2.83 -13.82 -16.19
N GLN A 281 3.33 -12.65 -15.78
CA GLN A 281 4.69 -12.24 -16.13
C GLN A 281 5.73 -13.23 -15.62
N SER A 282 6.74 -13.52 -16.44
CA SER A 282 7.92 -14.28 -16.03
C SER A 282 8.90 -13.40 -15.26
N MET A 283 9.86 -14.01 -14.55
CA MET A 283 10.96 -13.25 -13.92
C MET A 283 11.72 -12.40 -14.95
N GLU A 284 11.96 -12.95 -16.15
CA GLU A 284 12.70 -12.23 -17.20
C GLU A 284 11.95 -11.00 -17.70
N GLN A 285 10.63 -11.08 -17.89
CA GLN A 285 9.81 -9.91 -18.27
C GLN A 285 9.83 -8.81 -17.20
N ARG A 286 9.85 -9.21 -15.92
CA ARG A 286 9.99 -8.27 -14.80
C ARG A 286 11.37 -7.60 -14.83
N LEU A 287 12.43 -8.38 -15.05
CA LEU A 287 13.80 -7.88 -15.20
C LEU A 287 13.97 -6.97 -16.43
N GLU A 288 13.32 -7.27 -17.54
CA GLU A 288 13.31 -6.40 -18.73
C GLU A 288 12.68 -5.04 -18.40
N SER A 289 11.58 -5.04 -17.64
CA SER A 289 10.96 -3.80 -17.16
C SER A 289 11.89 -3.02 -16.22
N LEU A 290 12.60 -3.71 -15.33
CA LEU A 290 13.63 -3.11 -14.48
C LEU A 290 14.76 -2.51 -15.32
N ARG A 291 15.22 -3.18 -16.38
CA ARG A 291 16.29 -2.69 -17.25
C ARG A 291 15.94 -1.39 -17.98
N ARG A 292 14.66 -1.06 -18.12
CA ARG A 292 14.24 0.27 -18.60
C ARG A 292 14.60 1.38 -17.61
N PHE A 293 14.59 1.07 -16.31
CA PHE A 293 15.04 1.96 -15.25
C PHE A 293 16.54 1.85 -15.03
N TYR A 294 17.07 0.65 -14.81
CA TYR A 294 18.47 0.36 -14.53
C TYR A 294 19.06 -0.55 -15.64
N PRO A 295 19.61 0.01 -16.73
CA PRO A 295 20.04 -0.75 -17.92
C PRO A 295 20.98 -1.91 -17.63
N GLU A 296 21.89 -1.74 -16.66
CA GLU A 296 22.91 -2.73 -16.31
C GLU A 296 22.44 -3.72 -15.22
N ALA A 297 21.14 -3.78 -14.92
CA ALA A 297 20.60 -4.70 -13.92
C ALA A 297 20.92 -6.17 -14.26
N LYS A 298 21.65 -6.84 -13.36
CA LYS A 298 22.00 -8.26 -13.45
C LYS A 298 20.96 -9.11 -12.72
N ALA A 299 20.49 -10.18 -13.36
CA ALA A 299 19.42 -11.01 -12.82
C ALA A 299 19.72 -11.57 -11.41
N GLU A 300 20.97 -11.96 -11.15
CA GLU A 300 21.44 -12.55 -9.89
C GLU A 300 21.28 -11.65 -8.66
N ASP A 301 21.21 -10.33 -8.85
CA ASP A 301 21.05 -9.36 -7.78
C ASP A 301 19.60 -9.17 -7.32
N TRP A 302 18.64 -9.74 -8.04
CA TRP A 302 17.21 -9.47 -7.85
C TRP A 302 16.42 -10.74 -7.60
N ARG A 303 15.53 -10.68 -6.62
CA ARG A 303 14.56 -11.74 -6.34
C ARG A 303 13.16 -11.17 -6.18
N LEU A 304 12.16 -12.00 -6.42
CA LEU A 304 10.77 -11.62 -6.19
C LEU A 304 10.45 -11.71 -4.68
N GLU A 305 9.94 -10.62 -4.13
CA GLU A 305 9.48 -10.52 -2.74
C GLU A 305 7.96 -10.28 -2.74
N VAL A 306 7.21 -11.08 -1.99
CA VAL A 306 5.77 -10.91 -1.84
C VAL A 306 5.48 -9.80 -0.84
N ALA A 307 4.72 -8.79 -1.28
CA ALA A 307 4.34 -7.66 -0.46
C ALA A 307 3.17 -8.00 0.48
N GLY A 308 2.57 -6.95 1.07
CA GLY A 308 1.29 -7.06 1.76
C GLY A 308 0.15 -7.48 0.81
N GLN A 309 -0.94 -7.94 1.41
CA GLN A 309 -2.19 -8.21 0.73
C GLN A 309 -3.15 -7.05 0.98
N ARG A 310 -3.94 -6.71 -0.04
CA ARG A 310 -4.98 -5.70 0.03
C ARG A 310 -6.30 -6.31 -0.39
N VAL A 311 -7.41 -5.99 0.29
CA VAL A 311 -8.74 -6.43 -0.14
C VAL A 311 -9.41 -5.27 -0.85
N GLN A 312 -9.51 -5.38 -2.16
CA GLN A 312 -10.18 -4.39 -2.99
C GLN A 312 -11.70 -4.50 -2.78
N ILE A 313 -12.29 -3.45 -2.23
CA ILE A 313 -13.69 -3.47 -1.79
C ILE A 313 -14.65 -3.32 -2.98
N ILE A 314 -15.70 -4.13 -2.95
CA ILE A 314 -16.82 -4.07 -3.88
C ILE A 314 -18.04 -3.61 -3.09
N LYS A 315 -18.65 -2.52 -3.53
CA LYS A 315 -19.84 -1.95 -2.90
C LYS A 315 -21.04 -2.09 -3.83
N LYS A 316 -22.20 -2.42 -3.27
CA LYS A 316 -23.47 -2.38 -3.99
C LYS A 316 -23.76 -0.95 -4.48
N ASP A 317 -24.13 -0.85 -5.75
CA ASP A 317 -24.50 0.42 -6.38
C ASP A 317 -25.90 0.31 -6.99
N ALA A 318 -26.70 1.37 -6.87
CA ALA A 318 -28.08 1.38 -7.35
C ALA A 318 -28.18 1.33 -8.88
N LYS A 319 -27.21 1.92 -9.60
CA LYS A 319 -27.21 2.03 -11.06
C LYS A 319 -26.41 0.92 -11.72
N LYS A 320 -25.18 0.69 -11.23
CA LYS A 320 -24.23 -0.27 -11.79
C LYS A 320 -24.40 -1.68 -11.21
N GLY A 321 -25.17 -1.84 -10.13
CA GLY A 321 -25.31 -3.11 -9.41
C GLY A 321 -24.14 -3.39 -8.45
N GLY A 322 -22.91 -3.03 -8.83
CA GLY A 322 -21.73 -3.04 -7.98
C GLY A 322 -20.61 -2.16 -8.53
N VAL A 323 -19.76 -1.63 -7.66
CA VAL A 323 -18.61 -0.79 -8.02
C VAL A 323 -17.37 -1.19 -7.20
N LEU A 324 -16.20 -1.14 -7.83
CA LEU A 324 -14.91 -1.24 -7.15
C LEU A 324 -14.58 0.09 -6.47
N GLN A 325 -14.25 0.03 -5.18
CA GLN A 325 -13.89 1.20 -4.38
C GLN A 325 -12.38 1.32 -4.20
N PHE A 326 -11.74 2.19 -4.98
CA PHE A 326 -10.31 2.45 -4.83
C PHE A 326 -10.03 3.28 -3.58
N GLY A 327 -9.44 2.67 -2.56
CA GLY A 327 -9.13 3.35 -1.31
C GLY A 327 -9.51 2.53 -0.09
N THR A 328 -9.72 3.23 1.02
CA THR A 328 -10.33 2.69 2.24
C THR A 328 -11.77 3.14 2.31
N GLU A 329 -12.69 2.25 2.69
CA GLU A 329 -14.11 2.57 2.90
C GLU A 329 -14.42 2.45 4.41
N LEU A 330 -15.08 3.44 4.98
CA LEU A 330 -15.59 3.38 6.34
C LEU A 330 -17.07 2.96 6.32
N VAL A 331 -17.39 1.86 7.00
CA VAL A 331 -18.78 1.40 7.19
C VAL A 331 -19.11 1.46 8.66
N SER A 332 -20.20 2.13 9.02
CA SER A 332 -20.65 2.26 10.42
C SER A 332 -22.08 1.78 10.58
N ALA A 333 -22.38 1.14 11.70
CA ALA A 333 -23.76 0.86 12.10
C ALA A 333 -24.52 2.18 12.31
N GLN A 334 -25.82 2.19 12.01
CA GLN A 334 -26.68 3.36 12.17
C GLN A 334 -26.64 3.96 13.57
N ASP A 335 -26.49 3.12 14.60
CA ASP A 335 -26.42 3.54 16.00
C ASP A 335 -25.01 3.90 16.48
N GLY A 336 -24.01 3.85 15.59
CA GLY A 336 -22.62 4.19 15.89
C GLY A 336 -21.89 3.19 16.79
N SER A 337 -22.50 2.06 17.15
CA SER A 337 -21.90 1.06 18.06
C SER A 337 -20.80 0.22 17.39
N LEU A 338 -20.71 0.24 16.06
CA LEU A 338 -19.69 -0.46 15.29
C LEU A 338 -19.23 0.40 14.11
N ALA A 339 -17.92 0.45 13.88
CA ALA A 339 -17.34 0.99 12.67
C ALA A 339 -16.26 0.04 12.12
N ALA A 340 -16.18 -0.08 10.80
CA ALA A 340 -15.23 -0.94 10.10
C ALA A 340 -14.50 -0.15 9.03
N LEU A 341 -13.16 -0.22 9.06
CA LEU A 341 -12.31 0.33 8.01
C LEU A 341 -11.95 -0.80 7.05
N LEU A 342 -12.56 -0.77 5.87
CA LEU A 342 -12.34 -1.74 4.81
C LEU A 342 -11.26 -1.24 3.84
N GLY A 343 -10.43 -2.15 3.32
CA GLY A 343 -9.38 -1.84 2.33
C GLY A 343 -8.04 -2.45 2.68
#